data_AF-A0A2V9CE18-F1
#
_entry.id   AF-A0A2V9CE18-F1
#
_cell.length_a   1.000
_cell.length_b   1.000
_cell.length_c   1.000
_cell.angle_alpha   90.00
_cell.angle_beta   90.00
_cell.angle_gamma   90.00
#
_symmetry.space_group_name_H-M   'P 1'
#
loop_
_entity.id
_entity.type
_entity.pdbx_description
1 polymer ?
#
loop_
_entity_poly.entity_id
_entity_poly.type
_entity_poly.pdbx_seq_one_letter_code
_entity_poly.pdbx_strand_id
1 'polypeptide(L)'
;MGVRVAVAGAGIYGATVAIRLAEQGHSVRLFDPLGILRAASAINQYRVHAGYHYPRSLETIQETLEARAEFIRAFEPAIVRNSRHYYAIPKEGSRTPPDLYERVMKE
;
A
#
# COMPACT_ATOMS: atom_id res chain seq x y z
N MET A 1 1.93 -27.10 15.48
CA MET A 1 1.24 -26.63 16.70
C MET A 1 1.06 -25.13 16.59
N GLY A 2 -0.16 -24.61 16.72
CA GLY A 2 -0.41 -23.17 16.67
C GLY A 2 0.02 -22.47 17.96
N VAL A 3 0.52 -21.24 17.86
CA VAL A 3 0.85 -20.39 19.02
C VAL A 3 -0.23 -19.35 19.25
N ARG A 4 -0.21 -18.71 20.43
CA ARG A 4 -1.06 -17.55 20.73
C ARG A 4 -0.30 -16.27 20.36
N VAL A 5 -0.90 -15.43 19.53
CA VAL A 5 -0.29 -14.18 19.06
C VAL A 5 -1.20 -13.01 19.40
N ALA A 6 -0.62 -11.95 19.97
CA ALA A 6 -1.28 -10.65 20.12
C ALA A 6 -0.74 -9.70 19.05
N VAL A 7 -1.64 -9.05 18.30
CA VAL A 7 -1.30 -8.02 17.33
C VAL A 7 -1.83 -6.68 17.85
N ALA A 8 -0.94 -5.71 18.02
CA ALA A 8 -1.30 -4.36 18.45
C ALA A 8 -1.39 -3.42 17.24
N GLY A 9 -2.56 -2.79 17.06
CA GLY A 9 -2.93 -1.96 15.93
C GLY A 9 -3.74 -2.73 14.88
N ALA A 10 -4.97 -2.27 14.59
CA ALA A 10 -5.90 -2.84 13.63
C ALA A 10 -6.05 -1.97 12.37
N GLY A 11 -5.00 -1.25 11.99
CA GLY A 11 -4.86 -0.72 10.63
C GLY A 11 -4.72 -1.83 9.59
N ILE A 12 -4.63 -1.46 8.31
CA ILE A 12 -4.59 -2.44 7.20
C ILE A 12 -3.47 -3.47 7.36
N TYR A 13 -2.30 -3.08 7.87
CA TYR A 13 -1.20 -4.01 8.13
C TYR A 13 -1.52 -4.98 9.27
N GLY A 14 -1.90 -4.48 10.45
CA GLY A 14 -2.15 -5.35 11.61
C GLY A 14 -3.35 -6.27 11.41
N ALA A 15 -4.41 -5.79 10.76
CA ALA A 15 -5.54 -6.63 10.37
C ALA A 15 -5.10 -7.74 9.39
N THR A 16 -4.30 -7.40 8.37
CA THR A 16 -3.76 -8.38 7.41
C THR A 16 -2.87 -9.41 8.10
N VAL A 17 -1.93 -8.97 8.96
CA VAL A 17 -1.07 -9.87 9.74
C VAL A 17 -1.90 -10.82 10.59
N ALA A 18 -2.93 -10.31 11.28
CA ALA A 18 -3.77 -11.15 12.12
C ALA A 18 -4.52 -12.22 11.32
N ILE A 19 -5.04 -11.85 10.14
CA ILE A 19 -5.69 -12.79 9.21
C ILE A 19 -4.69 -13.86 8.75
N ARG A 20 -3.51 -13.47 8.26
CA ARG A 20 -2.50 -14.42 7.75
C ARG A 20 -2.02 -15.40 8.82
N LEU A 21 -1.81 -14.93 10.04
CA LEU A 21 -1.43 -15.81 11.16
C LEU A 21 -2.58 -16.76 11.54
N ALA A 22 -3.83 -16.30 11.50
CA ALA A 22 -4.99 -17.15 11.77
C ALA A 22 -5.17 -18.22 10.67
N GLU A 23 -4.98 -17.87 9.40
CA GLU A 23 -4.99 -18.81 8.26
C GLU A 23 -3.92 -19.91 8.40
N GLN A 24 -2.80 -19.62 9.08
CA GLN A 24 -1.75 -20.57 9.42
C GLN A 24 -2.05 -21.43 10.67
N GLY A 25 -3.25 -21.29 11.26
CA GLY A 25 -3.69 -22.07 12.41
C GLY A 25 -3.21 -21.53 13.76
N HIS A 26 -2.81 -20.26 13.84
CA HIS A 26 -2.49 -19.60 15.11
C HIS A 26 -3.73 -19.00 15.78
N SER A 27 -3.72 -18.95 17.11
CA SER A 27 -4.76 -18.26 17.88
C SER A 27 -4.38 -16.79 18.01
N VAL A 28 -5.00 -15.93 17.21
CA VAL A 28 -4.64 -14.51 17.15
C VAL A 28 -5.66 -13.64 17.85
N ARG A 29 -5.18 -12.65 18.62
CA ARG A 29 -6.01 -11.54 19.11
C ARG A 29 -5.48 -10.21 18.59
N LEU A 30 -6.36 -9.47 17.92
CA LEU A 30 -6.07 -8.14 17.36
C LEU A 30 -6.62 -7.06 18.29
N PHE A 31 -5.80 -6.08 18.62
CA PHE A 31 -6.15 -4.97 19.50
C PHE A 31 -6.04 -3.64 18.77
N ASP A 32 -7.01 -2.77 18.94
CA ASP A 32 -6.92 -1.36 18.52
C ASP A 32 -7.86 -0.51 19.36
N PRO A 33 -7.40 0.63 19.91
CA PRO A 33 -8.24 1.49 20.75
C PRO A 33 -9.35 2.22 19.97
N LEU A 34 -9.21 2.39 18.66
CA LEU A 34 -10.18 3.10 17.82
C LEU A 34 -11.04 2.13 16.99
N GLY A 35 -10.59 0.88 16.82
CA GLY A 35 -11.27 -0.15 16.06
C GLY A 35 -10.65 -0.38 14.67
N ILE A 36 -11.16 -1.40 13.97
CA ILE A 36 -10.58 -1.89 12.71
C ILE A 36 -10.61 -0.81 11.62
N LEU A 37 -9.44 -0.51 11.07
CA LEU A 37 -9.17 0.46 10.00
C LEU A 37 -9.53 1.92 10.32
N ARG A 38 -9.72 2.30 11.60
CA ARG A 38 -10.31 3.61 11.97
C ARG A 38 -9.35 4.80 11.93
N ALA A 39 -8.04 4.57 11.96
CA ALA A 39 -7.02 5.63 11.92
C ALA A 39 -6.55 5.91 10.48
N ALA A 40 -5.24 5.92 10.23
CA ALA A 40 -4.65 6.21 8.90
C ALA A 40 -5.21 5.35 7.75
N SER A 41 -5.70 4.15 8.04
CA SER A 41 -6.34 3.29 7.04
C SER A 41 -7.72 3.80 6.56
N ALA A 42 -8.40 4.67 7.31
CA ALA A 42 -9.65 5.30 6.91
C ALA A 42 -9.47 6.71 6.30
N ILE A 43 -8.30 7.34 6.47
CA ILE A 43 -8.08 8.74 6.03
C ILE A 43 -6.97 8.85 4.97
N ASN A 44 -6.80 7.81 4.15
CA ASN A 44 -5.86 7.84 3.02
C ASN A 44 -6.58 8.15 1.71
N GLN A 45 -5.80 8.25 0.63
CA GLN A 45 -6.29 8.65 -0.70
C GLN A 45 -6.98 7.49 -1.46
N TYR A 46 -7.06 6.30 -0.86
CA TYR A 46 -7.61 5.08 -1.46
C TYR A 46 -6.97 4.70 -2.80
N ARG A 47 -5.64 4.86 -2.88
CA ARG A 47 -4.85 4.55 -4.08
C ARG A 47 -3.94 3.36 -3.83
N VAL A 48 -4.00 2.38 -4.71
CA VAL A 48 -2.93 1.37 -4.82
C VAL A 48 -1.76 2.04 -5.52
N HIS A 49 -0.68 2.26 -4.77
CA HIS A 49 0.45 3.03 -5.27
C HIS A 49 1.23 2.26 -6.34
N ALA A 50 1.80 2.99 -7.31
CA ALA A 50 2.54 2.47 -8.46
C ALA A 50 3.84 3.28 -8.70
N GLY A 51 4.42 3.87 -7.66
CA GLY A 51 5.75 4.50 -7.74
C GLY A 51 5.80 5.94 -8.27
N TYR A 52 4.70 6.49 -8.80
CA TYR A 52 4.66 7.83 -9.41
C TYR A 52 5.15 9.02 -8.55
N HIS A 53 5.27 8.85 -7.22
CA HIS A 53 5.78 9.87 -6.31
C HIS A 53 7.30 9.82 -6.12
N TYR A 54 7.97 8.79 -6.65
CA TYR A 54 9.38 8.52 -6.44
C TYR A 54 10.21 8.59 -7.73
N PRO A 55 10.06 9.60 -8.60
CA PRO A 55 10.75 9.65 -9.90
C PRO A 55 12.27 9.75 -9.83
N ARG A 56 12.82 9.86 -8.62
CA ARG A 56 14.26 9.95 -8.35
C ARG A 56 14.80 8.72 -7.63
N SER A 57 13.98 7.67 -7.46
CA SER A 57 14.35 6.41 -6.82
C SER A 57 13.76 5.23 -7.59
N LEU A 58 14.53 4.72 -8.55
CA LEU A 58 14.14 3.56 -9.36
C LEU A 58 13.95 2.31 -8.49
N GLU A 59 14.81 2.13 -7.49
CA GLU A 59 14.71 1.04 -6.51
C GLU A 59 13.35 1.05 -5.80
N THR A 60 12.94 2.21 -5.26
CA THR A 60 11.64 2.33 -4.58
C THR A 60 10.46 2.13 -5.55
N ILE A 61 10.59 2.55 -6.81
CA ILE A 61 9.55 2.29 -7.83
C ILE A 61 9.42 0.77 -8.03
N GLN A 62 10.54 0.08 -8.22
CA GLN A 62 10.57 -1.37 -8.46
C GLN A 62 9.96 -2.13 -7.27
N GLU A 63 10.40 -1.84 -6.04
CA GLU A 63 9.82 -2.42 -4.81
C GLU A 63 8.30 -2.15 -4.71
N THR A 64 7.87 -0.93 -5.09
CA THR A 64 6.45 -0.57 -5.08
C THR A 64 5.67 -1.39 -6.09
N LEU A 65 6.20 -1.63 -7.29
CA LEU A 65 5.53 -2.41 -8.35
C LEU A 65 5.41 -3.89 -7.96
N GLU A 66 6.43 -4.45 -7.32
CA GLU A 66 6.41 -5.82 -6.78
C GLU A 66 5.36 -5.97 -5.68
N ALA A 67 5.41 -5.12 -4.66
CA ALA A 67 4.42 -5.11 -3.58
C ALA A 67 3.00 -4.84 -4.09
N ARG A 68 2.85 -3.98 -5.12
CA ARG A 68 1.58 -3.70 -5.77
C ARG A 68 0.97 -4.95 -6.39
N ALA A 69 1.77 -5.80 -7.04
CA ALA A 69 1.27 -7.03 -7.65
C ALA A 69 0.70 -7.98 -6.58
N GLU A 70 1.39 -8.12 -5.45
CA GLU A 70 0.90 -8.90 -4.30
C GLU A 70 -0.37 -8.30 -3.69
N PHE A 71 -0.39 -6.99 -3.48
CA PHE A 71 -1.55 -6.28 -2.92
C PHE A 71 -2.80 -6.47 -3.80
N ILE A 72 -2.66 -6.31 -5.13
CA ILE A 72 -3.77 -6.49 -6.06
C ILE A 72 -4.31 -7.91 -6.00
N ARG A 73 -3.45 -8.93 -5.95
CA ARG A 73 -3.91 -10.32 -5.83
C ARG A 73 -4.63 -10.57 -4.52
N ALA A 74 -4.12 -10.03 -3.40
CA ALA A 74 -4.69 -10.26 -2.08
C ALA A 74 -6.03 -9.54 -1.86
N PHE A 75 -6.21 -8.35 -2.43
CA PHE A 75 -7.36 -7.48 -2.18
C PHE A 75 -8.19 -7.21 -3.44
N GLU A 76 -8.07 -8.07 -4.46
CA GLU A 76 -8.73 -7.95 -5.76
C GLU A 76 -10.21 -7.54 -5.67
N PRO A 77 -11.05 -8.17 -4.81
CA PRO A 77 -12.47 -7.84 -4.72
C PRO A 77 -12.76 -6.47 -4.09
N ALA A 78 -11.80 -5.89 -3.36
CA ALA A 78 -11.94 -4.59 -2.70
C ALA A 78 -11.41 -3.43 -3.56
N ILE A 79 -10.80 -3.72 -4.71
CA ILE A 79 -10.21 -2.70 -5.58
C ILE A 79 -11.25 -2.20 -6.57
N VAL A 80 -11.57 -0.91 -6.48
CA VAL A 80 -12.36 -0.21 -7.49
C VAL A 80 -11.51 0.00 -8.74
N ARG A 81 -11.98 -0.50 -9.88
CA ARG A 81 -11.33 -0.37 -11.19
C ARG A 81 -11.94 0.77 -12.00
N ASN A 82 -11.30 1.10 -13.13
CA ASN A 82 -11.77 2.11 -14.09
C ASN A 82 -11.80 3.55 -13.55
N SER A 83 -10.89 3.88 -12.64
CA SER A 83 -10.62 5.26 -12.18
C SER A 83 -9.53 5.93 -13.02
N ARG A 84 -9.58 7.26 -13.12
CA ARG A 84 -8.49 8.06 -13.71
C ARG A 84 -7.62 8.64 -12.61
N HIS A 85 -6.32 8.38 -12.66
CA HIS A 85 -5.36 8.92 -11.71
C HIS A 85 -4.44 9.91 -12.43
N TYR A 86 -4.31 11.12 -11.89
CA TYR A 86 -3.43 12.13 -12.42
C TYR A 86 -2.27 12.36 -11.46
N TYR A 87 -1.06 12.36 -12.00
CA TYR A 87 0.16 12.71 -11.30
C TYR A 87 0.82 13.88 -12.02
N ALA A 88 1.22 14.88 -11.26
CA ALA A 88 1.83 16.09 -11.78
C ALA A 88 3.11 16.39 -10.99
N ILE A 89 4.08 16.97 -11.68
CA ILE A 89 5.29 17.54 -11.09
C ILE A 89 5.22 19.06 -11.20
N PRO A 90 5.94 19.81 -10.33
CA PRO A 90 5.99 21.26 -10.43
C PRO A 90 6.54 21.71 -11.78
N LYS A 91 5.92 22.74 -12.38
CA LYS A 91 6.44 23.38 -13.59
C LYS A 91 7.74 24.15 -13.32
N GLU A 92 7.80 24.80 -12.16
CA GLU A 92 8.92 25.62 -11.72
C GLU A 92 9.45 25.05 -10.39
N GLY A 93 10.77 25.11 -10.19
CA GLY A 93 11.42 24.61 -8.98
C GLY A 93 11.41 23.09 -8.80
N SER A 94 11.00 22.32 -9.81
CA SER A 94 11.05 20.86 -9.75
C SER A 94 12.50 20.37 -9.73
N ARG A 95 12.78 19.43 -8.83
CA ARG A 95 14.04 18.66 -8.81
C ARG A 95 14.03 17.49 -9.80
N THR A 96 12.96 17.35 -10.59
CA THR A 96 12.79 16.30 -11.60
C THR A 96 12.37 16.97 -12.91
N PRO A 97 13.20 16.96 -13.95
CA PRO A 97 12.81 17.42 -15.28
C PRO A 97 11.60 16.62 -15.84
N PRO A 98 10.68 17.26 -16.60
CA PRO A 98 9.51 16.57 -17.16
C PRO A 98 9.85 15.37 -18.05
N ASP A 99 10.87 15.49 -18.89
CA ASP A 99 11.35 14.43 -19.78
C ASP A 99 11.91 13.23 -18.99
N LEU A 100 12.64 13.49 -17.89
CA LEU A 100 13.09 12.45 -16.98
C LEU A 100 11.90 11.74 -16.32
N TYR A 101 10.93 12.51 -15.81
CA TYR A 101 9.74 11.95 -15.17
C TYR A 101 8.98 11.04 -16.14
N GLU A 102 8.71 11.52 -17.36
CA GLU A 102 8.03 10.74 -18.37
C GLU A 102 8.78 9.48 -18.76
N ARG A 103 10.11 9.54 -18.90
CA ARG A 103 10.92 8.36 -19.23
C ARG A 103 10.82 7.31 -18.12
N VAL A 104 11.05 7.70 -16.88
CA VAL A 104 11.04 6.79 -15.73
C VAL A 104 9.65 6.18 -15.50
N MET A 105 8.58 6.92 -15.76
CA MET A 105 7.20 6.46 -15.50
C MET A 105 6.54 5.74 -16.68
N LYS A 106 7.23 5.65 -17.83
CA LYS A 106 6.80 4.84 -18.99
C LYS A 106 7.33 3.41 -18.93
N GLU A 107 8.43 3.20 -18.21
CA GLU A 107 9.03 1.89 -17.92
C GLU A 107 8.18 1.10 -16.91
#